data_AF-A0A7C6U9K7-F1
#
_entry.id   AF-A0A7C6U9K7-F1
#
_cell.length_a   1.000
_cell.length_b   1.000
_cell.length_c   1.000
_cell.angle_alpha   90.00
_cell.angle_beta   90.00
_cell.angle_gamma   90.00
#
_symmetry.space_group_name_H-M   'P 1'
#
loop_
_entity.id
_entity.type
_entity.pdbx_description
1 polymer ?
#
loop_
_entity_poly.entity_id
_entity_poly.type
_entity_poly.pdbx_seq_one_letter_code
_entity_poly.pdbx_strand_id
1 'polypeptide(L)'
;MALNIKDPATDALARRVAELSGESITRTVHSALETRLAELLRKADVEARKAFMDRVAEDARRRREARESAGSPPPPSEDEIFGWDSRGLPT
;
A
#
# COMPACT_ATOMS: atom_id res chain seq x y z
N MET A 1 27.80 3.90 19.72
CA MET A 1 27.17 2.87 20.58
C MET A 1 27.37 1.51 19.93
N ALA A 2 27.60 0.46 20.72
CA ALA A 2 27.83 -0.88 20.20
C ALA A 2 26.52 -1.68 20.16
N LEU A 3 26.18 -2.23 19.00
CA LEU A 3 25.16 -3.28 18.88
C LEU A 3 25.84 -4.60 19.25
N ASN A 4 25.42 -5.25 20.33
CA ASN A 4 25.95 -6.55 20.73
C ASN A 4 25.04 -7.68 20.24
N ILE A 5 25.51 -8.44 19.27
CA ILE A 5 24.81 -9.62 18.74
C ILE A 5 25.25 -10.83 19.57
N LYS A 6 24.32 -11.43 20.32
CA LYS A 6 24.61 -12.60 21.18
C LYS A 6 24.61 -13.93 20.43
N ASP A 7 24.05 -13.95 19.22
CA ASP A 7 24.02 -15.13 18.35
C ASP A 7 25.26 -15.17 17.44
N PRO A 8 26.15 -16.17 17.58
CA PRO A 8 27.39 -16.25 16.80
C PRO A 8 27.14 -16.36 15.30
N ALA A 9 26.05 -17.00 14.86
CA ALA A 9 25.73 -17.15 13.44
C ALA A 9 25.37 -15.79 12.81
N THR A 10 24.60 -14.97 13.52
CA THR A 10 24.23 -13.61 13.09
C THR A 10 25.45 -12.68 13.05
N ASP A 11 26.36 -12.77 14.03
CA ASP A 11 27.61 -11.99 13.99
C ASP A 11 28.49 -12.39 12.79
N ALA A 12 28.63 -13.69 12.53
CA ALA A 12 29.36 -14.20 11.37
C ALA A 12 28.76 -13.73 10.04
N LEU A 13 27.43 -13.72 9.92
CA LEU A 13 26.73 -13.18 8.75
C LEU A 13 27.01 -11.68 8.57
N ALA A 14 26.85 -10.89 9.62
CA ALA A 14 27.08 -9.44 9.56
C ALA A 14 28.53 -9.12 9.15
N ARG A 15 29.50 -9.87 9.68
CA ARG A 15 30.92 -9.77 9.30
C ARG A 15 31.14 -10.12 7.84
N ARG A 16 30.57 -11.23 7.37
CA ARG A 16 30.77 -11.68 5.99
C ARG A 16 30.17 -10.70 4.98
N VAL A 17 29.00 -10.14 5.27
CA VAL A 17 28.38 -9.13 4.41
C VAL A 17 29.23 -7.85 4.40
N ALA A 18 29.71 -7.40 5.55
CA ALA A 18 30.58 -6.22 5.65
C ALA A 18 31.90 -6.39 4.88
N GLU A 19 32.51 -7.58 4.96
CA GLU A 19 33.71 -7.92 4.20
C GLU A 19 33.46 -7.87 2.68
N LEU A 20 32.34 -8.44 2.21
CA LEU A 20 31.98 -8.45 0.80
C LEU A 20 31.55 -7.07 0.27
N SER A 21 30.94 -6.23 1.11
CA SER A 21 30.51 -4.87 0.74
C SER A 21 31.63 -3.84 0.83
N GLY A 22 32.72 -4.15 1.54
CA GLY A 22 33.79 -3.19 1.84
C GLY A 22 33.37 -2.12 2.86
N GLU A 23 32.28 -2.35 3.59
CA GLU A 23 31.76 -1.42 4.59
C GLU A 23 32.09 -1.85 6.02
N SER A 24 31.84 -0.97 6.99
CA SER A 24 31.87 -1.37 8.39
C SER A 24 30.63 -2.20 8.73
N ILE A 25 30.78 -3.14 9.67
CA ILE A 25 29.66 -3.95 10.21
C ILE A 25 28.48 -3.06 10.61
N THR A 26 28.77 -1.91 11.23
CA THR A 26 27.74 -0.95 11.63
C THR A 26 26.95 -0.40 10.44
N ARG A 27 27.61 0.00 9.35
CA ARG A 27 26.91 0.50 8.15
C ARG A 27 26.10 -0.60 7.48
N THR A 28 26.69 -1.78 7.33
CA THR A 28 26.02 -2.93 6.72
C THR A 28 24.78 -3.33 7.49
N VAL A 29 24.87 -3.47 8.81
CA VAL A 29 23.71 -3.82 9.66
C VAL A 29 22.67 -2.70 9.62
N HIS A 30 23.09 -1.43 9.68
CA HIS A 30 22.16 -0.31 9.59
C HIS A 30 21.40 -0.31 8.26
N SER A 31 22.09 -0.41 7.13
CA SER A 31 21.48 -0.42 5.79
C SER A 31 20.54 -1.62 5.60
N ALA A 32 20.92 -2.80 6.09
CA ALA A 32 20.07 -3.99 6.03
C ALA A 32 18.77 -3.80 6.84
N LEU A 33 18.86 -3.23 8.04
CA LEU A 33 17.70 -2.95 8.89
C LEU A 33 16.81 -1.85 8.30
N GLU A 34 17.41 -0.78 7.75
CA GLU A 34 16.68 0.31 7.10
C GLU A 34 15.91 -0.19 5.88
N THR A 35 16.56 -0.97 5.03
CA THR A 35 15.92 -1.61 3.87
C THR A 35 14.75 -2.48 4.30
N ARG A 36 14.96 -3.33 5.32
CA ARG A 36 13.91 -4.21 5.82
C ARG A 36 12.75 -3.44 6.43
N LEU A 37 13.03 -2.37 7.16
CA LEU A 37 12.01 -1.50 7.74
C LEU A 37 11.17 -0.84 6.64
N ALA A 38 11.81 -0.28 5.61
CA ALA A 38 11.13 0.35 4.47
C ALA A 38 10.21 -0.65 3.74
N GLU A 39 10.67 -1.88 3.52
CA GLU A 39 9.83 -2.94 2.94
C GLU A 39 8.58 -3.23 3.78
N LEU A 40 8.74 -3.33 5.10
CA LEU A 40 7.64 -3.64 6.02
C LEU A 40 6.63 -2.49 6.08
N LEU A 41 7.10 -1.25 6.14
CA LEU A 41 6.25 -0.06 6.13
C LEU A 41 5.44 0.03 4.83
N ARG A 42 6.07 -0.20 3.68
CA ARG A 42 5.39 -0.22 2.38
C ARG A 42 4.30 -1.29 2.31
N LYS A 43 4.57 -2.50 2.84
CA LYS A 43 3.57 -3.56 2.90
C LYS A 43 2.38 -3.17 3.79
N ALA A 44 2.65 -2.60 4.96
CA ALA A 44 1.60 -2.13 5.87
C ALA A 44 0.72 -1.06 5.22
N ASP A 45 1.32 -0.11 4.49
CA ASP A 45 0.57 0.93 3.78
C ASP A 45 -0.30 0.37 2.65
N VAL A 46 0.22 -0.58 1.88
CA VAL A 46 -0.56 -1.26 0.81
C VAL A 46 -1.76 -2.00 1.39
N GLU A 47 -1.60 -2.75 2.49
CA GLU A 47 -2.70 -3.45 3.13
C GLU A 47 -3.72 -2.49 3.73
N ALA A 48 -3.27 -1.40 4.37
CA ALA A 48 -4.15 -0.37 4.91
C ALA A 48 -4.99 0.30 3.80
N ARG A 49 -4.34 0.63 2.68
CA ARG A 49 -5.00 1.21 1.49
C ARG A 49 -5.99 0.23 0.87
N LYS A 50 -5.64 -1.04 0.76
CA LYS A 50 -6.56 -2.09 0.27
C LYS A 50 -7.80 -2.19 1.17
N ALA A 51 -7.61 -2.29 2.49
CA ALA A 51 -8.70 -2.34 3.45
C ALA A 51 -9.59 -1.09 3.42
N PHE A 52 -9.02 0.09 3.14
CA PHE A 52 -9.80 1.30 2.90
C PHE A 52 -10.65 1.20 1.63
N MET A 53 -10.06 0.79 0.50
CA MET A 53 -10.78 0.65 -0.77
C MET A 53 -11.90 -0.40 -0.67
N ASP A 54 -11.66 -1.52 0.01
CA ASP A 54 -12.67 -2.55 0.24
C ASP A 54 -13.87 -2.01 1.03
N ARG A 55 -13.61 -1.22 2.08
CA ARG A 55 -14.68 -0.55 2.86
C ARG A 55 -15.47 0.44 2.02
N VAL A 56 -14.80 1.25 1.19
CA VAL A 56 -15.46 2.20 0.29
C VAL A 56 -16.34 1.46 -0.73
N ALA A 57 -15.84 0.38 -1.32
CA ALA A 57 -16.59 -0.43 -2.27
C ALA A 57 -17.81 -1.10 -1.62
N GLU A 58 -17.65 -1.63 -0.40
CA GLU A 58 -18.75 -2.20 0.36
C GLU A 58 -19.83 -1.16 0.68
N ASP A 59 -19.42 0.03 1.12
CA ASP A 59 -20.33 1.13 1.41
C ASP A 59 -21.10 1.60 0.17
N ALA A 60 -20.42 1.69 -0.98
CA ALA A 60 -21.05 2.01 -2.26
C ALA A 60 -22.09 0.95 -2.66
N ARG A 61 -21.79 -0.35 -2.48
CA ARG A 61 -22.74 -1.45 -2.72
C ARG A 61 -23.97 -1.34 -1.83
N ARG A 62 -23.79 -1.17 -0.52
CA ARG A 62 -24.91 -1.02 0.43
C ARG A 62 -25.81 0.16 0.07
N ARG A 63 -25.24 1.31 -0.31
CA ARG A 63 -26.03 2.48 -0.73
C ARG A 63 -26.82 2.22 -2.01
N ARG A 64 -26.22 1.52 -2.98
CA ARG A 64 -26.90 1.13 -4.21
C ARG A 64 -28.09 0.19 -3.91
N GLU A 65 -27.88 -0.86 -3.13
CA GLU A 65 -28.92 -1.80 -2.72
C GLU A 65 -30.07 -1.11 -1.97
N ALA A 66 -29.75 -0.18 -1.06
CA ALA A 66 -30.76 0.60 -0.33
C ALA A 66 -31.58 1.49 -1.26
N ARG A 67 -30.94 2.13 -2.25
CA ARG A 67 -31.61 2.97 -3.25
C ARG A 67 -32.55 2.16 -4.16
N GLU A 68 -32.08 1.00 -4.61
CA GLU A 68 -32.87 0.04 -5.39
C GLU A 68 -34.08 -0.45 -4.58
N SER A 69 -33.89 -0.81 -3.31
CA SER A 69 -34.96 -1.24 -2.41
C SER A 69 -35.98 -0.13 -2.11
N ALA A 70 -35.55 1.13 -2.09
CA ALA A 70 -36.41 2.29 -1.89
C ALA A 70 -37.19 2.70 -3.16
N GLY A 71 -37.02 2.00 -4.29
CA GLY A 71 -37.69 2.33 -5.55
C GLY A 71 -37.28 3.69 -6.12
N SER A 72 -36.09 4.18 -5.79
CA SER A 72 -35.61 5.45 -6.31
C SER A 72 -35.40 5.37 -7.83
N PRO A 73 -35.62 6.46 -8.59
CA PRO A 73 -35.33 6.49 -10.01
C PRO A 73 -33.85 6.15 -10.26
N PRO A 74 -33.49 5.59 -11.43
CA PRO A 74 -32.10 5.26 -11.77
C PRO A 74 -31.20 6.51 -11.72
N PRO A 75 -29.89 6.37 -11.48
CA PRO A 75 -28.96 7.49 -11.64
C PRO A 75 -29.01 8.00 -13.09
N PRO A 76 -28.73 9.30 -13.31
CA PRO A 76 -28.49 9.80 -14.64
C PRO A 76 -27.35 9.00 -15.30
N SER A 77 -27.42 8.87 -16.61
CA SER A 77 -26.40 8.26 -17.45
C SER A 77 -25.10 9.07 -17.42
N GLU A 78 -23.98 8.47 -17.85
CA GLU A 78 -22.70 9.18 -17.93
C GLU A 78 -22.81 10.44 -18.80
N ASP A 79 -23.47 10.34 -19.95
CA ASP A 79 -23.71 11.46 -20.87
C ASP A 79 -24.49 12.60 -20.19
N GLU A 80 -25.52 12.31 -19.41
CA GLU A 80 -26.28 13.30 -18.64
C GLU A 80 -25.48 13.92 -17.49
N ILE A 81 -24.55 13.17 -16.90
CA ILE A 81 -23.68 13.65 -15.82
C ILE A 81 -22.59 14.58 -16.37
N PHE A 82 -21.95 14.20 -17.49
CA PHE A 82 -20.92 15.00 -18.14
C PHE A 82 -21.50 16.13 -19.00
N GLY A 83 -22.77 16.02 -19.39
CA GLY A 83 -23.43 16.93 -20.32
C GLY A 83 -22.91 16.79 -21.76
N TRP A 84 -22.30 15.66 -22.09
CA TRP A 84 -21.69 15.41 -23.41
C TRP A 84 -22.38 14.21 -24.05
N ASP A 85 -22.71 14.30 -25.33
CA ASP A 85 -23.25 13.17 -26.07
C ASP A 85 -22.17 12.11 -26.34
N SER A 86 -22.57 10.93 -26.81
CA SER A 86 -21.65 9.86 -27.23
C SER A 86 -20.61 10.25 -28.31
N ARG A 87 -20.70 11.45 -28.90
CA ARG A 87 -19.74 12.01 -29.86
C ARG A 87 -18.85 13.09 -29.24
N GLY A 88 -18.97 13.33 -27.93
CA GLY A 88 -18.20 14.31 -27.18
C GLY A 88 -18.64 15.75 -27.40
N LEU A 89 -19.89 15.98 -27.84
CA LEU A 89 -20.44 17.32 -28.02
C LEU A 89 -21.25 17.75 -26.79
N PRO A 90 -21.16 19.02 -26.34
CA PRO A 90 -22.01 19.53 -25.27
C PRO A 90 -23.49 19.37 -25.62
N THR A 91 -24.28 18.91 -24.64
CA THR A 91 -25.72 18.67 -24.71
C THR A 91 -26.46 19.62 -23.78
#